data_AF-K4F0M2-F1
#
_entry.id   AF-K4F0M2-F1
#
_cell.length_a   1.000
_cell.length_b   1.000
_cell.length_c   1.000
_cell.angle_alpha   90.00
_cell.angle_beta   90.00
_cell.angle_gamma   90.00
#
_symmetry.space_group_name_H-M   'P 1'
#
loop_
_entity.id
_entity.type
_entity.pdbx_description
1 polymer ?
#
loop_
_entity_poly.entity_id
_entity_poly.type
_entity_poly.pdbx_seq_one_letter_code
_entity_poly.pdbx_strand_id
1 'polypeptide(L)'
;GMGGIGKTTLVMEIGAKASEVDQFDDVAIAEFTQEHDLVKIQGKIAKDLGLELTANDDRAAKLRERISGGTKRVLVILDNVWTQLNLWEV
;
A
#
# COMPACT_ATOMS: atom_id res chain seq x y z
N GLY A 1 -13.74 -14.28 -2.00
CA GLY A 1 -14.56 -15.06 -1.05
C GLY A 1 -15.71 -14.20 -0.53
N MET A 2 -16.82 -14.80 -0.07
CA MET A 2 -18.09 -14.15 0.33
C MET A 2 -17.92 -12.75 0.95
N GLY A 3 -18.72 -11.78 0.50
CA GLY A 3 -18.74 -10.43 1.06
C GLY A 3 -19.27 -10.45 2.51
N GLY A 4 -18.75 -9.55 3.36
CA GLY A 4 -19.31 -9.33 4.71
C GLY A 4 -18.76 -10.16 5.87
N ILE A 5 -17.84 -11.12 5.63
CA ILE A 5 -17.20 -11.93 6.70
C ILE A 5 -16.05 -11.21 7.46
N GLY A 6 -15.92 -9.88 7.34
CA GLY A 6 -14.95 -9.11 8.13
C GLY A 6 -13.49 -9.21 7.68
N LYS A 7 -13.20 -9.62 6.44
CA LYS A 7 -11.82 -9.71 5.92
C LYS A 7 -11.10 -8.36 5.93
N THR A 8 -11.75 -7.31 5.43
CA THR A 8 -11.23 -5.93 5.49
C THR A 8 -11.04 -5.46 6.93
N THR A 9 -11.94 -5.84 7.83
CA THR A 9 -11.81 -5.55 9.27
C THR A 9 -10.55 -6.21 9.86
N LEU A 10 -10.27 -7.47 9.52
CA LEU A 10 -9.08 -8.17 9.97
C LEU A 10 -7.79 -7.53 9.42
N VAL A 11 -7.80 -7.09 8.16
CA VAL A 11 -6.67 -6.37 7.54
C VAL A 11 -6.40 -5.06 8.28
N MET A 12 -7.45 -4.31 8.62
CA MET A 12 -7.31 -3.09 9.42
C MET A 12 -6.77 -3.37 10.82
N GLU A 13 -7.25 -4.42 11.50
CA GLU A 13 -6.74 -4.84 12.81
C GLU A 13 -5.28 -5.27 12.76
N ILE A 14 -4.86 -5.97 11.70
CA ILE A 14 -3.45 -6.35 11.50
C ILE A 14 -2.59 -5.09 11.29
N GLY A 15 -3.04 -4.14 10.47
CA GLY A 15 -2.36 -2.86 10.28
C GLY A 15 -2.24 -2.06 11.58
N ALA A 16 -3.33 -1.97 12.35
CA ALA A 16 -3.35 -1.31 13.65
C ALA A 16 -2.40 -1.98 14.64
N LYS A 17 -2.47 -3.30 14.79
CA LYS A 17 -1.55 -4.05 15.64
C LYS A 17 -0.10 -3.90 15.20
N ALA A 18 0.19 -3.99 13.90
CA ALA A 18 1.56 -3.83 13.38
C ALA A 18 2.15 -2.45 13.73
N SER A 19 1.30 -1.41 13.77
CA SER A 19 1.68 -0.08 14.26
C SER A 19 1.83 -0.02 15.78
N GLU A 20 1.08 -0.82 16.55
CA GLU A 20 1.16 -0.89 18.02
C GLU A 20 2.38 -1.68 18.54
N VAL A 21 2.86 -2.69 17.81
CA VAL A 21 4.02 -3.51 18.23
C VAL A 21 5.38 -2.87 17.91
N ASP A 22 5.42 -1.65 17.38
CA ASP A 22 6.64 -0.88 17.03
C ASP A 22 7.61 -1.66 16.10
N GLN A 23 7.04 -2.61 15.33
CA GLN A 23 7.79 -3.46 14.41
C GLN A 23 8.03 -2.78 13.05
N PHE A 24 7.24 -1.76 12.73
CA PHE A 24 7.33 -1.01 11.49
C PHE A 24 7.32 0.49 11.80
N ASP A 25 8.20 1.22 11.12
CA ASP A 25 8.34 2.66 11.27
C ASP A 25 7.24 3.41 10.50
N ASP A 26 6.75 2.83 9.40
CA ASP A 26 5.64 3.39 8.62
C ASP A 26 4.74 2.27 8.06
N VAL A 27 3.44 2.53 7.99
CA VAL A 27 2.43 1.60 7.48
C VAL A 27 1.57 2.30 6.42
N ALA A 28 1.36 1.64 5.28
CA ALA A 28 0.46 2.11 4.23
C ALA A 28 -0.63 1.08 3.95
N ILE A 29 -1.87 1.54 3.78
CA ILE A 29 -3.02 0.69 3.45
C ILE A 29 -3.69 1.25 2.19
N ALA A 30 -3.79 0.41 1.17
CA ALA A 30 -4.49 0.72 -0.07
C ALA A 30 -5.47 -0.39 -0.45
N GLU A 31 -6.65 0.01 -0.91
CA GLU A 31 -7.65 -0.90 -1.45
C GLU A 31 -7.50 -1.00 -2.98
N PHE A 32 -7.49 -2.22 -3.50
CA PHE A 32 -7.48 -2.50 -4.93
C PHE A 32 -8.93 -2.54 -5.42
N THR A 33 -9.42 -1.40 -5.93
CA THR A 33 -10.77 -1.33 -6.52
C THR A 33 -10.80 -1.93 -7.92
N GLN A 34 -11.97 -2.41 -8.36
CA GLN A 34 -12.21 -2.94 -9.71
C GLN A 34 -11.82 -1.94 -10.82
N GLU A 35 -11.98 -0.64 -10.53
CA GLU A 35 -11.29 0.41 -11.26
C GLU A 35 -9.81 0.36 -10.86
N HIS A 36 -8.98 -0.33 -11.65
CA HIS A 36 -7.54 -0.49 -11.47
C HIS A 36 -6.78 0.84 -11.64
N ASP A 37 -7.13 1.86 -10.87
CA ASP A 37 -6.51 3.17 -10.91
C ASP A 37 -5.18 3.13 -10.13
N LEU A 38 -4.16 2.61 -10.81
CA LEU A 38 -2.80 2.51 -10.29
C LEU A 38 -2.27 3.86 -9.80
N VAL A 39 -2.68 4.97 -10.44
CA VAL A 39 -2.28 6.32 -10.03
C VAL A 39 -2.85 6.66 -8.65
N LYS A 40 -4.14 6.37 -8.40
CA LYS A 40 -4.76 6.54 -7.08
C LYS A 40 -4.12 5.63 -6.03
N ILE A 41 -3.85 4.37 -6.36
CA ILE A 41 -3.24 3.41 -5.42
C ILE A 41 -1.84 3.87 -5.04
N GLN A 42 -0.99 4.18 -6.02
CA GLN A 42 0.36 4.71 -5.78
C GLN A 42 0.32 6.03 -5.01
N GLY A 43 -0.66 6.90 -5.30
CA GLY A 43 -0.86 8.16 -4.58
C GLY A 43 -1.25 7.95 -3.12
N LYS A 44 -2.13 6.97 -2.83
CA LYS A 44 -2.53 6.60 -1.48
C LYS A 44 -1.35 6.06 -0.68
N ILE A 45 -0.59 5.13 -1.26
CA ILE A 45 0.62 4.57 -0.62
C ILE A 45 1.63 5.68 -0.36
N ALA A 46 1.90 6.55 -1.34
CA ALA A 46 2.86 7.65 -1.16
C ALA A 46 2.44 8.60 -0.03
N LYS A 47 1.16 8.98 0.01
CA LYS A 47 0.60 9.81 1.08
C LYS A 47 0.79 9.17 2.46
N ASP A 48 0.47 7.89 2.61
CA ASP A 48 0.62 7.17 3.88
C ASP A 48 2.10 7.07 4.30
N LEU A 49 3.03 6.97 3.33
CA LEU A 49 4.47 6.92 3.58
C LEU A 49 5.16 8.29 3.68
N GLY A 50 4.39 9.39 3.63
CA GLY A 50 4.93 10.75 3.66
C GLY A 50 5.81 11.09 2.44
N LEU A 51 5.56 10.45 1.30
CA LEU A 51 6.25 10.67 0.03
C LEU A 51 5.42 11.59 -0.87
N GLU A 52 6.03 12.66 -1.38
CA GLU A 52 5.42 13.50 -2.40
C GLU A 52 5.64 12.93 -3.80
N LEU A 53 4.57 12.82 -4.58
CA LEU A 53 4.60 12.41 -5.98
C LEU A 53 4.04 13.54 -6.85
N THR A 54 4.76 13.88 -7.91
CA THR A 54 4.35 14.84 -8.94
C THR A 54 3.87 14.13 -10.20
N ALA A 55 3.30 14.89 -11.15
CA ALA A 55 2.77 14.36 -12.40
C ALA A 55 3.84 13.75 -13.32
N ASN A 56 5.09 14.21 -13.22
CA ASN A 56 6.20 13.77 -14.08
C ASN A 56 7.07 12.69 -13.42
N ASP A 57 6.69 12.23 -12.23
CA ASP A 57 7.49 11.25 -11.51
C ASP A 57 7.31 9.84 -12.08
N ASP A 58 8.41 9.08 -12.10
CA ASP A 58 8.32 7.62 -12.07
C ASP A 58 7.86 7.19 -10.68
N ARG A 59 6.54 7.12 -10.52
CA ARG A 59 5.87 6.81 -9.24
C ARG A 59 6.29 5.45 -8.71
N ALA A 60 6.48 4.46 -9.59
CA ALA A 60 6.87 3.11 -9.20
C ALA A 60 8.31 3.08 -8.67
N ALA A 61 9.24 3.73 -9.38
CA ALA A 61 10.63 3.82 -8.93
C ALA A 61 10.74 4.55 -7.58
N LYS A 62 10.05 5.70 -7.42
CA LYS A 62 10.07 6.45 -6.16
C LYS A 62 9.46 5.67 -4.99
N LEU A 63 8.33 4.99 -5.21
CA LEU A 63 7.73 4.15 -4.17
C LEU A 63 8.66 2.98 -3.81
N ARG A 64 9.29 2.34 -4.81
CA ARG A 64 10.27 1.27 -4.56
C ARG A 64 11.43 1.78 -3.72
N GLU A 65 11.99 2.94 -4.05
CA GLU A 65 13.07 3.56 -3.27
C GLU A 65 12.61 3.87 -1.84
N ARG A 66 11.42 4.45 -1.66
CA ARG A 66 10.86 4.77 -0.33
C ARG A 66 10.60 3.53 0.53
N ILE A 67 10.20 2.43 -0.09
CA ILE A 67 9.86 1.16 0.58
C ILE A 67 11.11 0.32 0.88
N SER A 68 12.10 0.31 -0.02
CA SER A 68 13.23 -0.64 0.04
C SER A 68 14.62 -0.01 0.18
N GLY A 69 14.76 1.30 0.00
CA GLY A 69 16.06 2.00 -0.02
C GLY A 69 16.50 2.56 1.33
N GLY A 70 15.66 2.52 2.37
CA GLY A 70 15.92 3.15 3.67
C GLY A 70 16.22 2.17 4.80
N THR A 71 16.53 2.72 5.98
CA THR A 71 16.66 1.96 7.24
C THR A 71 15.32 1.71 7.94
N LYS A 72 14.26 2.39 7.47
CA LYS A 72 12.91 2.26 8.01
C LYS A 72 12.27 0.95 7.53
N ARG A 73 11.64 0.24 8.46
CA ARG A 73 10.80 -0.93 8.22
C ARG A 73 9.43 -0.46 7.79
N VAL A 74 9.07 -0.71 6.52
CA VAL A 74 7.80 -0.29 5.95
C VAL A 74 6.88 -1.48 5.75
N LEU A 75 5.63 -1.38 6.21
CA LEU A 75 4.57 -2.34 5.93
C LEU A 75 3.59 -1.75 4.91
N VAL A 76 3.39 -2.44 3.79
CA VAL A 76 2.35 -2.09 2.81
C VAL A 76 1.30 -3.19 2.79
N ILE A 77 0.05 -2.82 3.05
CA ILE A 77 -1.09 -3.74 3.00
C ILE A 77 -1.98 -3.38 1.82
N LEU A 78 -2.20 -4.35 0.94
CA LEU A 78 -3.10 -4.25 -0.20
C LEU A 78 -4.35 -5.09 0.08
N ASP A 79 -5.50 -4.45 0.22
CA ASP A 79 -6.80 -5.14 0.37
C ASP A 79 -7.50 -5.26 -0.99
N ASN A 80 -8.44 -6.21 -1.09
CA ASN A 80 -9.35 -6.36 -2.23
C ASN A 80 -8.67 -6.69 -3.58
N VAL A 81 -7.57 -7.45 -3.57
CA VAL A 81 -6.87 -7.88 -4.81
C VAL A 81 -7.73 -8.88 -5.58
N TRP A 82 -8.22 -8.50 -6.77
CA TRP A 82 -9.10 -9.33 -7.60
C TRP A 82 -8.38 -10.21 -8.64
N THR A 83 -7.11 -9.93 -8.98
CA THR A 83 -6.35 -10.60 -10.06
C THR A 83 -4.85 -10.70 -9.74
N GLN A 84 -4.07 -11.44 -10.55
CA GLN A 84 -2.60 -11.47 -10.42
C GLN A 84 -2.02 -10.05 -10.56
N LEU A 85 -1.42 -9.57 -9.48
CA LEU A 85 -0.72 -8.29 -9.40
C LEU A 85 0.57 -8.36 -10.22
N ASN A 86 0.62 -7.65 -11.35
CA ASN A 86 1.87 -7.39 -12.06
C ASN A 86 2.21 -5.90 -11.94
N LEU A 87 2.91 -5.54 -10.86
CA LEU A 87 3.35 -4.15 -10.57
C LEU A 87 4.49 -3.66 -11.49
N TRP A 88 4.81 -4.44 -12.53
CA TRP A 88 5.93 -4.26 -13.44
C TRP A 88 5.50 -3.92 -14.87
N GLU A 89 4.20 -3.92 -15.18
CA GLU A 89 3.73 -3.51 -16.51
C GLU A 89 3.55 -1.99 -16.56
N VAL A 90 4.46 -1.36 -17.29
CA VAL A 90 4.32 -0.03 -17.91
C VAL A 90 4.50 -0.23 -19.41
#